data_AF-A0A9E1W7V5-F1
#
_entry.id   AF-A0A9E1W7V5-F1
#
_cell.length_a   1.000
_cell.length_b   1.000
_cell.length_c   1.000
_cell.angle_alpha   90.00
_cell.angle_beta   90.00
_cell.angle_gamma   90.00
#
_symmetry.space_group_name_H-M   'P 1'
#
loop_
_entity.id
_entity.type
_entity.pdbx_description
1 polymer ?
#
loop_
_entity_poly.entity_id
_entity_poly.type
_entity_poly.pdbx_seq_one_letter_code
_entity_poly.pdbx_strand_id
1 'polypeptide(L)'
;CAAWSKTMHGHVAGRRDDGTTWVMYHWHAMGTPGATAERDGFAQMGHLISLGGLDIPNLEFHEQSFDVRYIEHEQRMDNAGPGLRRGGTGVRYVADVLQPATWSYRAEGLGSVSGHGVQDGGDGGVGLEWIHPVGQEEFVPPKYGVQKLGPARITAETPGGGGWGNPFDRDPKVVLRDVRDHVVSVEAAATDYGVVITDNGRSVDLAATEALRGQA
;
A
#
# COMPACT_ATOMS: atom_id res chain seq x y z
N CYS A 1 9.66 5.28 -16.06
CA CYS A 1 9.24 5.02 -14.67
C CYS A 1 8.98 3.53 -14.52
N ALA A 2 9.14 2.99 -13.32
CA ALA A 2 8.76 1.63 -12.99
C ALA A 2 7.22 1.48 -13.00
N ALA A 3 6.73 0.25 -13.02
CA ALA A 3 5.29 0.02 -13.12
C ALA A 3 4.55 0.46 -11.84
N TRP A 4 3.35 0.99 -12.07
CA TRP A 4 2.42 1.34 -11.01
C TRP A 4 1.70 0.09 -10.54
N SER A 5 1.34 0.08 -9.26
CA SER A 5 0.57 -1.02 -8.71
C SER A 5 -0.88 -0.97 -9.19
N LYS A 6 -1.50 -2.14 -9.30
CA LYS A 6 -2.91 -2.27 -9.67
C LYS A 6 -3.80 -1.95 -8.47
N THR A 7 -5.01 -1.48 -8.73
CA THR A 7 -5.97 -1.18 -7.66
C THR A 7 -6.50 -2.46 -7.03
N MET A 8 -6.89 -2.35 -5.76
CA MET A 8 -7.41 -3.48 -4.99
C MET A 8 -8.59 -3.13 -4.08
N HIS A 9 -9.38 -2.13 -4.44
CA HIS A 9 -10.48 -1.66 -3.61
C HIS A 9 -11.81 -1.72 -4.36
N GLY A 10 -12.84 -2.17 -3.65
CA GLY A 10 -14.20 -2.15 -4.12
C GLY A 10 -14.94 -0.84 -3.86
N HIS A 11 -16.26 -0.93 -3.99
CA HIS A 11 -17.24 0.09 -3.64
C HIS A 11 -18.30 -0.53 -2.75
N VAL A 12 -18.81 0.24 -1.81
CA VAL A 12 -19.89 -0.20 -0.93
C VAL A 12 -21.07 0.73 -1.13
N ALA A 13 -22.25 0.15 -1.32
CA ALA A 13 -23.50 0.88 -1.43
C ALA A 13 -24.45 0.45 -0.32
N GLY A 14 -24.95 1.42 0.43
CA GLY A 14 -25.88 1.22 1.53
C GLY A 14 -27.07 2.17 1.45
N ARG A 15 -27.95 2.07 2.43
CA ARG A 15 -29.14 2.90 2.54
C ARG A 15 -29.31 3.34 3.98
N ARG A 16 -29.43 4.64 4.19
CA ARG A 16 -29.65 5.25 5.51
C ARG A 16 -31.06 4.96 6.01
N ASP A 17 -31.28 5.19 7.29
CA ASP A 17 -32.58 5.01 7.96
C ASP A 17 -33.68 5.91 7.36
N ASP A 18 -33.30 7.08 6.82
CA ASP A 18 -34.21 8.00 6.11
C ASP A 18 -34.54 7.55 4.68
N GLY A 19 -33.97 6.43 4.22
CA GLY A 19 -34.17 5.86 2.91
C GLY A 19 -33.24 6.38 1.82
N THR A 20 -32.31 7.30 2.12
CA THR A 20 -31.32 7.83 1.17
C THR A 20 -30.25 6.78 0.85
N THR A 21 -29.93 6.62 -0.43
CA THR A 21 -28.83 5.74 -0.88
C THR A 21 -27.51 6.47 -0.82
N TRP A 22 -26.47 5.78 -0.37
CA TRP A 22 -25.08 6.24 -0.49
C TRP A 22 -24.23 5.21 -1.23
N VAL A 23 -23.20 5.70 -1.92
CA VAL A 23 -22.21 4.87 -2.61
C VAL A 23 -20.83 5.40 -2.23
N MET A 24 -20.08 4.59 -1.51
CA MET A 24 -18.74 4.90 -1.06
C MET A 24 -17.72 4.16 -1.92
N TYR A 25 -16.73 4.90 -2.38
CA TYR A 25 -15.52 4.38 -2.98
C TYR A 25 -14.45 4.31 -1.90
N HIS A 26 -13.76 3.18 -1.79
CA HIS A 26 -12.64 3.01 -0.87
C HIS A 26 -11.35 3.69 -1.39
N TRP A 27 -11.43 4.98 -1.71
CA TRP A 27 -10.31 5.76 -2.26
C TRP A 27 -9.08 5.83 -1.34
N HIS A 28 -9.27 5.60 -0.04
CA HIS A 28 -8.16 5.50 0.92
C HIS A 28 -7.40 4.16 0.83
N ALA A 29 -7.87 3.20 0.06
CA ALA A 29 -7.17 1.95 -0.26
C ALA A 29 -6.62 1.96 -1.70
N MET A 30 -6.23 3.12 -2.20
CA MET A 30 -5.63 3.25 -3.53
C MET A 30 -4.20 2.69 -3.58
N GLY A 31 -3.86 2.16 -4.75
CA GLY A 31 -2.50 1.72 -5.05
C GLY A 31 -1.51 2.87 -5.14
N THR A 32 -0.36 2.58 -5.74
CA THR A 32 0.80 3.46 -5.65
C THR A 32 1.61 3.47 -6.95
N PRO A 33 2.23 4.61 -7.30
CA PRO A 33 3.13 4.69 -8.43
C PRO A 33 4.44 3.93 -8.19
N GLY A 34 5.03 3.48 -9.29
CA GLY A 34 6.42 3.03 -9.32
C GLY A 34 7.40 4.21 -9.24
N ALA A 35 8.64 3.90 -8.95
CA ALA A 35 9.74 4.85 -8.93
C ALA A 35 10.03 5.42 -10.33
N THR A 36 10.80 6.50 -10.37
CA THR A 36 11.33 7.08 -11.61
C THR A 36 12.85 7.10 -11.53
N ALA A 37 13.54 7.46 -12.62
CA ALA A 37 14.99 7.66 -12.57
C ALA A 37 15.40 8.77 -11.57
N GLU A 38 14.52 9.73 -11.33
CA GLU A 38 14.84 10.96 -10.60
C GLU A 38 14.36 10.93 -9.14
N ARG A 39 13.31 10.16 -8.83
CA ARG A 39 12.69 10.12 -7.51
C ARG A 39 12.02 8.78 -7.17
N ASP A 40 11.87 8.56 -5.87
CA ASP A 40 11.05 7.48 -5.31
C ASP A 40 9.57 7.62 -5.72
N GLY A 41 8.84 6.50 -5.67
CA GLY A 41 7.39 6.46 -5.79
C GLY A 41 6.71 7.05 -4.55
N PHE A 42 5.57 7.71 -4.77
CA PHE A 42 4.75 8.23 -3.66
C PHE A 42 4.08 7.07 -2.93
N ALA A 43 3.98 7.13 -1.60
CA ALA A 43 3.41 6.06 -0.79
C ALA A 43 1.99 5.64 -1.24
N GLN A 44 1.20 6.61 -1.68
CA GLN A 44 -0.14 6.43 -2.22
C GLN A 44 -0.42 7.52 -3.26
N MET A 45 -1.21 7.20 -4.28
CA MET A 45 -1.69 8.19 -5.25
C MET A 45 -3.04 7.78 -5.83
N GLY A 46 -3.78 8.77 -6.33
CA GLY A 46 -4.90 8.57 -7.24
C GLY A 46 -4.58 7.66 -8.42
N HIS A 47 -5.64 7.10 -9.02
CA HIS A 47 -5.54 6.19 -10.15
C HIS A 47 -4.80 6.84 -11.33
N LEU A 48 -4.11 6.03 -12.14
CA LEU A 48 -3.46 6.52 -13.36
C LEU A 48 -4.44 7.26 -14.30
N ILE A 49 -5.72 6.84 -14.33
CA ILE A 49 -6.75 7.47 -15.16
C ILE A 49 -7.05 8.93 -14.78
N SER A 50 -6.74 9.34 -13.55
CA SER A 50 -6.88 10.74 -13.12
C SER A 50 -5.58 11.53 -13.24
N LEU A 51 -4.52 10.93 -13.82
CA LEU A 51 -3.19 11.53 -13.97
C LEU A 51 -2.62 12.07 -12.65
N GLY A 52 -2.99 11.46 -11.51
CA GLY A 52 -2.56 11.91 -10.18
C GLY A 52 -3.28 13.16 -9.66
N GLY A 53 -4.33 13.63 -10.33
CA GLY A 53 -5.10 14.82 -9.92
C GLY A 53 -6.21 14.57 -8.91
N LEU A 54 -6.25 13.39 -8.28
CA LEU A 54 -7.20 13.10 -7.20
C LEU A 54 -6.52 13.31 -5.85
N ASP A 55 -7.14 14.15 -5.04
CA ASP A 55 -6.78 14.32 -3.65
C ASP A 55 -7.52 13.31 -2.79
N ILE A 56 -6.81 12.72 -1.83
CA ILE A 56 -7.42 11.82 -0.84
C ILE A 56 -8.31 12.68 0.06
N PRO A 57 -9.63 12.40 0.12
CA PRO A 57 -10.55 13.20 0.92
C PRO A 57 -10.29 12.99 2.42
N ASN A 58 -10.66 13.99 3.22
CA ASN A 58 -10.56 13.90 4.68
C ASN A 58 -11.45 12.76 5.21
N LEU A 59 -10.90 11.95 6.13
CA LEU A 59 -11.59 10.79 6.70
C LEU A 59 -12.86 11.18 7.47
N GLU A 60 -12.83 12.26 8.26
CA GLU A 60 -13.98 12.75 9.03
C GLU A 60 -15.14 13.15 8.11
N PHE A 61 -14.84 13.74 6.95
CA PHE A 61 -15.87 14.05 5.96
C PHE A 61 -16.50 12.78 5.37
N HIS A 62 -15.71 11.73 5.18
CA HIS A 62 -16.22 10.43 4.76
C HIS A 62 -17.10 9.78 5.85
N GLU A 63 -16.72 9.83 7.12
CA GLU A 63 -17.53 9.30 8.23
C GLU A 63 -18.86 10.06 8.40
N GLN A 64 -18.90 11.34 8.02
CA GLN A 64 -20.17 12.10 7.96
C GLN A 64 -21.01 11.73 6.74
N SER A 65 -20.35 11.51 5.60
CA SER A 65 -21.00 11.28 4.30
C SER A 65 -21.46 9.84 4.07
N PHE A 66 -20.85 8.88 4.77
CA PHE A 66 -21.09 7.45 4.63
C PHE A 66 -21.18 6.77 6.00
N ASP A 67 -21.88 5.63 6.09
CA ASP A 67 -21.98 4.87 7.34
C ASP A 67 -20.74 3.98 7.55
N VAL A 68 -19.58 4.64 7.67
CA VAL A 68 -18.26 4.05 7.81
C VAL A 68 -17.55 4.60 9.04
N ARG A 69 -16.64 3.82 9.61
CA ARG A 69 -15.67 4.28 10.60
C ARG A 69 -14.27 3.82 10.22
N TYR A 70 -13.31 4.73 10.18
CA TYR A 70 -11.92 4.38 9.91
C TYR A 70 -11.21 3.96 11.19
N ILE A 71 -10.41 2.91 11.09
CA ILE A 71 -9.66 2.32 12.21
C ILE A 71 -8.17 2.52 12.01
N GLU A 72 -7.70 2.37 10.77
CA GLU A 72 -6.28 2.39 10.45
C GLU A 72 -6.06 2.92 9.02
N HIS A 73 -5.03 3.75 8.85
CA HIS A 73 -4.56 4.20 7.55
C HIS A 73 -3.06 4.52 7.65
N GLU A 74 -2.22 3.56 7.26
CA GLU A 74 -0.77 3.62 7.44
C GLU A 74 -0.01 3.17 6.20
N GLN A 75 1.26 3.56 6.06
CA GLN A 75 2.11 3.05 4.98
C GLN A 75 2.51 1.60 5.27
N ARG A 76 2.61 0.76 4.23
CA ARG A 76 3.09 -0.61 4.39
C ARG A 76 4.62 -0.65 4.41
N MET A 77 5.20 -1.03 5.54
CA MET A 77 6.63 -1.32 5.66
C MET A 77 7.03 -2.47 4.74
N ASP A 78 8.23 -2.41 4.15
CA ASP A 78 8.85 -3.45 3.32
C ASP A 78 8.06 -3.90 2.08
N ASN A 79 7.02 -3.13 1.69
CA ASN A 79 6.16 -3.50 0.57
C ASN A 79 6.54 -2.81 -0.75
N ALA A 80 7.30 -1.72 -0.69
CA ALA A 80 7.74 -1.02 -1.89
C ALA A 80 8.81 -1.81 -2.65
N GLY A 81 8.76 -1.79 -3.98
CA GLY A 81 9.81 -2.40 -4.80
C GLY A 81 11.16 -1.71 -4.52
N PRO A 82 12.20 -2.47 -4.10
CA PRO A 82 13.49 -1.89 -3.78
C PRO A 82 14.18 -1.39 -5.05
N GLY A 83 15.03 -0.38 -4.93
CA GLY A 83 15.81 0.15 -6.04
C GLY A 83 16.67 1.32 -5.62
N LEU A 84 17.56 1.78 -6.50
CA LEU A 84 18.25 3.08 -6.34
C LEU A 84 17.21 4.15 -5.96
N ARG A 85 16.07 4.11 -6.64
CA ARG A 85 14.82 4.75 -6.23
C ARG A 85 13.78 3.69 -5.85
N ARG A 86 13.23 3.81 -4.65
CA ARG A 86 12.23 2.89 -4.09
C ARG A 86 10.86 3.18 -4.71
N GLY A 87 10.09 2.15 -5.02
CA GLY A 87 8.68 2.31 -5.41
C GLY A 87 7.85 2.91 -4.28
N GLY A 88 6.58 3.22 -4.50
CA GLY A 88 5.75 3.62 -3.37
C GLY A 88 5.30 2.42 -2.53
N THR A 89 5.04 2.67 -1.25
CA THR A 89 4.79 1.64 -0.23
C THR A 89 3.43 1.00 -0.35
N GLY A 90 2.44 1.70 -0.90
CA GLY A 90 1.05 1.37 -0.64
C GLY A 90 0.68 1.65 0.83
N VAL A 91 -0.57 1.35 1.16
CA VAL A 91 -1.15 1.57 2.48
C VAL A 91 -1.83 0.32 3.01
N ARG A 92 -1.86 0.22 4.33
CA ARG A 92 -2.77 -0.63 5.07
C ARG A 92 -3.94 0.24 5.52
N TYR A 93 -5.13 -0.21 5.16
CA TYR A 93 -6.38 0.50 5.29
C TYR A 93 -7.40 -0.39 6.01
N VAL A 94 -7.94 0.09 7.12
CA VAL A 94 -8.95 -0.65 7.90
C VAL A 94 -10.14 0.26 8.17
N ALA A 95 -11.34 -0.21 7.82
CA ALA A 95 -12.57 0.51 8.07
C ALA A 95 -13.75 -0.42 8.38
N ASP A 96 -14.61 0.00 9.29
CA ASP A 96 -15.88 -0.64 9.58
C ASP A 96 -16.98 -0.03 8.70
N VAL A 97 -17.69 -0.86 7.95
CA VAL A 97 -18.99 -0.50 7.38
C VAL A 97 -20.06 -0.87 8.41
N LEU A 98 -20.76 0.15 8.91
CA LEU A 98 -21.56 0.05 10.14
C LEU A 98 -22.97 -0.52 9.90
N GLN A 99 -23.43 -0.54 8.64
CA GLN A 99 -24.76 -1.00 8.25
C GLN A 99 -24.69 -2.12 7.21
N PRO A 100 -25.75 -2.93 7.04
CA PRO A 100 -25.86 -3.85 5.93
C PRO A 100 -25.69 -3.14 4.59
N ALA A 101 -24.83 -3.67 3.73
CA ALA A 101 -24.46 -3.01 2.49
C ALA A 101 -24.21 -4.00 1.36
N THR A 102 -24.25 -3.48 0.13
CA THR A 102 -23.86 -4.19 -1.08
C THR A 102 -22.43 -3.83 -1.42
N TRP A 103 -21.56 -4.83 -1.42
CA TRP A 103 -20.15 -4.73 -1.74
C TRP A 103 -19.93 -5.10 -3.19
N SER A 104 -19.23 -4.26 -3.94
CA SER A 104 -18.79 -4.53 -5.30
C SER A 104 -17.27 -4.58 -5.34
N TYR A 105 -16.70 -5.76 -5.58
CA TYR A 105 -15.27 -5.98 -5.58
C TYR A 105 -14.63 -5.65 -6.93
N ARG A 106 -13.49 -4.96 -6.87
CA ARG A 106 -12.61 -4.59 -7.99
C ARG A 106 -11.17 -4.66 -7.50
N ALA A 107 -10.61 -5.87 -7.52
CA ALA A 107 -9.32 -6.16 -6.92
C ALA A 107 -8.31 -6.79 -7.88
N GLU A 108 -7.97 -6.07 -8.94
CA GLU A 108 -6.98 -6.43 -9.95
C GLU A 108 -5.60 -6.75 -9.35
N GLY A 109 -5.20 -6.00 -8.32
CA GLY A 109 -3.93 -6.13 -7.60
C GLY A 109 -3.89 -7.20 -6.50
N LEU A 110 -5.03 -7.85 -6.21
CA LEU A 110 -5.13 -8.85 -5.15
C LEU A 110 -4.33 -10.11 -5.49
N GLY A 111 -3.38 -10.48 -4.63
CA GLY A 111 -2.60 -11.72 -4.71
C GLY A 111 -1.68 -11.85 -5.93
N SER A 112 -1.46 -10.77 -6.69
CA SER A 112 -0.57 -10.80 -7.86
C SER A 112 0.30 -9.56 -7.93
N VAL A 113 1.58 -9.77 -8.24
CA VAL A 113 2.54 -8.68 -8.44
C VAL A 113 2.05 -7.79 -9.59
N SER A 114 2.18 -6.48 -9.41
CA SER A 114 1.73 -5.48 -10.39
C SER A 114 2.65 -4.28 -10.51
N GLY A 115 3.26 -3.85 -9.41
CA GLY A 115 4.34 -2.86 -9.42
C GLY A 115 5.67 -3.50 -9.82
N HIS A 116 5.84 -3.84 -11.09
CA HIS A 116 7.11 -4.38 -11.59
C HIS A 116 8.24 -3.35 -11.59
N GLY A 117 9.39 -3.76 -11.07
CA GLY A 117 10.62 -2.98 -11.09
C GLY A 117 11.24 -2.91 -12.49
N VAL A 118 12.16 -1.96 -12.69
CA VAL A 118 12.88 -1.76 -13.96
C VAL A 118 14.32 -1.32 -13.71
N GLN A 119 15.20 -1.54 -14.69
CA GLN A 119 16.63 -1.21 -14.57
C GLN A 119 17.24 -1.82 -13.31
N ASP A 120 17.00 -3.11 -13.07
CA ASP A 120 17.44 -3.86 -11.88
C ASP A 120 16.75 -3.46 -10.56
N GLY A 121 15.72 -2.61 -10.61
CA GLY A 121 14.80 -2.41 -9.49
C GLY A 121 13.92 -3.64 -9.26
N GLY A 122 13.57 -3.89 -8.00
CA GLY A 122 12.70 -4.98 -7.58
C GLY A 122 11.21 -4.66 -7.70
N ASP A 123 10.42 -5.73 -7.66
CA ASP A 123 8.96 -5.66 -7.71
C ASP A 123 8.37 -5.24 -6.36
N GLY A 124 7.29 -4.47 -6.38
CA GLY A 124 6.49 -4.16 -5.20
C GLY A 124 5.66 -5.35 -4.74
N GLY A 125 5.40 -5.41 -3.44
CA GLY A 125 4.63 -6.48 -2.82
C GLY A 125 3.17 -6.51 -3.30
N VAL A 126 2.53 -7.66 -3.09
CA VAL A 126 1.17 -7.93 -3.59
C VAL A 126 0.10 -7.27 -2.73
N GLY A 127 -1.08 -7.10 -3.32
CA GLY A 127 -2.26 -6.65 -2.60
C GLY A 127 -2.90 -7.78 -1.79
N LEU A 128 -3.37 -7.49 -0.57
CA LEU A 128 -4.07 -8.43 0.30
C LEU A 128 -5.33 -7.81 0.90
N GLU A 129 -6.45 -8.54 0.91
CA GLU A 129 -7.73 -8.02 1.38
C GLU A 129 -8.46 -9.08 2.20
N TRP A 130 -9.10 -8.63 3.28
CA TRP A 130 -9.95 -9.44 4.13
C TRP A 130 -11.23 -8.67 4.46
N ILE A 131 -12.34 -9.40 4.47
CA ILE A 131 -13.62 -8.92 4.99
C ILE A 131 -13.92 -9.71 6.25
N HIS A 132 -14.25 -9.02 7.33
CA HIS A 132 -14.65 -9.59 8.62
C HIS A 132 -16.11 -9.19 8.91
N PRO A 133 -17.11 -9.97 8.46
CA PRO A 133 -18.50 -9.69 8.74
C PRO A 133 -18.82 -9.95 10.22
N VAL A 134 -19.71 -9.15 10.81
CA VAL A 134 -20.14 -9.35 12.19
C VAL A 134 -20.87 -10.69 12.33
N GLY A 135 -20.38 -11.54 13.25
CA GLY A 135 -20.99 -12.83 13.56
C GLY A 135 -20.74 -13.92 12.51
N GLN A 136 -19.81 -13.73 11.59
CA GLN A 136 -19.41 -14.72 10.58
C GLN A 136 -17.87 -14.84 10.56
N GLU A 137 -17.37 -15.90 9.93
CA GLU A 137 -15.94 -16.06 9.70
C GLU A 137 -15.42 -15.01 8.71
N GLU A 138 -14.19 -14.59 8.90
CA GLU A 138 -13.49 -13.74 7.94
C GLU A 138 -13.20 -14.50 6.64
N PHE A 139 -13.13 -13.76 5.53
CA PHE A 139 -12.79 -14.35 4.23
C PHE A 139 -12.02 -13.36 3.36
N VAL A 140 -11.26 -13.91 2.41
CA VAL A 140 -10.63 -13.14 1.32
C VAL A 140 -11.68 -12.96 0.22
N PRO A 141 -12.05 -11.72 -0.16
CA PRO A 141 -13.06 -11.49 -1.18
C PRO A 141 -12.57 -11.89 -2.57
N PRO A 142 -13.49 -12.20 -3.51
CA PRO A 142 -13.12 -12.45 -4.89
C PRO A 142 -12.60 -11.17 -5.57
N LYS A 143 -11.69 -11.30 -6.54
CA LYS A 143 -11.21 -10.15 -7.33
C LYS A 143 -12.34 -9.32 -7.95
N TYR A 144 -13.38 -10.00 -8.41
CA TYR A 144 -14.56 -9.37 -9.00
C TYR A 144 -15.81 -10.05 -8.47
N GLY A 145 -16.81 -9.25 -8.13
CA GLY A 145 -18.09 -9.78 -7.70
C GLY A 145 -18.97 -8.71 -7.08
N VAL A 146 -20.18 -9.12 -6.72
CA VAL A 146 -21.10 -8.33 -5.91
C VAL A 146 -21.66 -9.23 -4.82
N GLN A 147 -21.68 -8.75 -3.59
CA GLN A 147 -22.18 -9.48 -2.45
C GLN A 147 -22.94 -8.56 -1.51
N LYS A 148 -24.03 -9.04 -0.92
CA LYS A 148 -24.69 -8.34 0.20
C LYS A 148 -24.18 -8.91 1.50
N LEU A 149 -23.76 -8.04 2.40
CA LEU A 149 -23.29 -8.39 3.73
C LEU A 149 -24.03 -7.57 4.77
N GLY A 150 -24.06 -8.09 6.01
CA GLY A 150 -24.33 -7.24 7.17
C GLY A 150 -23.19 -6.25 7.42
N PRO A 151 -23.17 -5.59 8.59
CA PRO A 151 -22.02 -4.80 9.03
C PRO A 151 -20.75 -5.65 8.97
N ALA A 152 -19.66 -5.06 8.49
CA ALA A 152 -18.40 -5.76 8.28
C ALA A 152 -17.21 -4.81 8.31
N ARG A 153 -16.07 -5.31 8.77
CA ARG A 153 -14.78 -4.63 8.63
C ARG A 153 -14.11 -5.03 7.32
N ILE A 154 -13.56 -4.07 6.61
CA ILE A 154 -12.59 -4.30 5.54
C ILE A 154 -11.19 -4.03 6.07
N THR A 155 -10.26 -4.94 5.77
CA THR A 155 -8.82 -4.76 5.90
C THR A 155 -8.24 -4.89 4.51
N ALA A 156 -7.68 -3.81 3.96
CA ALA A 156 -7.05 -3.80 2.65
C ALA A 156 -5.60 -3.33 2.76
N GLU A 157 -4.69 -4.11 2.20
CA GLU A 157 -3.27 -3.83 2.13
C GLU A 157 -2.86 -3.68 0.66
N THR A 158 -2.72 -2.44 0.20
CA THR A 158 -2.56 -2.11 -1.23
C THR A 158 -1.21 -2.55 -1.79
N PRO A 159 -1.12 -3.05 -3.04
CA PRO A 159 0.15 -3.50 -3.61
C PRO A 159 1.14 -2.34 -3.75
N GLY A 160 2.43 -2.66 -3.63
CA GLY A 160 3.53 -1.71 -3.74
C GLY A 160 3.86 -1.35 -5.20
N GLY A 161 4.47 -0.18 -5.40
CA GLY A 161 4.98 0.24 -6.70
C GLY A 161 6.35 -0.38 -6.98
N GLY A 162 6.73 -0.52 -8.26
CA GLY A 162 8.03 -1.06 -8.64
C GLY A 162 9.19 -0.10 -8.34
N GLY A 163 10.37 -0.66 -8.05
CA GLY A 163 11.61 0.07 -7.87
C GLY A 163 12.31 0.43 -9.19
N TRP A 164 13.26 1.35 -9.13
CA TRP A 164 14.08 1.75 -10.28
C TRP A 164 15.56 1.73 -9.92
N GLY A 165 16.39 1.10 -10.76
CA GLY A 165 17.84 1.04 -10.54
C GLY A 165 18.22 -0.04 -9.54
N ASN A 166 19.48 -0.48 -9.56
CA ASN A 166 20.00 -1.42 -8.58
C ASN A 166 19.83 -0.88 -7.14
N PRO A 167 19.13 -1.60 -6.24
CA PRO A 167 18.98 -1.22 -4.83
C PRO A 167 20.30 -0.98 -4.09
N PHE A 168 21.37 -1.69 -4.47
CA PHE A 168 22.69 -1.60 -3.84
C PHE A 168 23.41 -0.29 -4.18
N ASP A 169 22.91 0.47 -5.16
CA ASP A 169 23.39 1.82 -5.47
C ASP A 169 22.70 2.91 -4.63
N ARG A 170 21.63 2.58 -3.88
CA ARG A 170 20.91 3.55 -3.04
C ARG A 170 21.82 4.10 -1.95
N ASP A 171 21.78 5.41 -1.72
CA ASP A 171 22.55 6.07 -0.66
C ASP A 171 22.17 5.48 0.71
N PRO A 172 23.13 4.89 1.47
CA PRO A 172 22.86 4.31 2.79
C PRO A 172 22.19 5.28 3.78
N LYS A 173 22.44 6.59 3.67
CA LYS A 173 21.79 7.59 4.53
C LYS A 173 20.31 7.74 4.23
N VAL A 174 19.92 7.56 2.97
CA VAL A 174 18.52 7.55 2.56
C VAL A 174 17.84 6.28 3.05
N VAL A 175 18.51 5.13 2.99
CA VAL A 175 18.01 3.88 3.57
C VAL A 175 17.82 4.02 5.09
N LEU A 176 18.79 4.60 5.81
CA LEU A 176 18.64 4.88 7.25
C LEU A 176 17.43 5.78 7.56
N ARG A 177 17.15 6.78 6.72
CA ARG A 177 15.93 7.59 6.88
C ARG A 177 14.68 6.73 6.70
N ASP A 178 14.62 5.94 5.63
CA ASP A 178 13.48 5.06 5.36
C ASP A 178 13.28 4.05 6.52
N VAL A 179 14.35 3.60 7.17
CA VAL A 179 14.29 2.77 8.39
C VAL A 179 13.71 3.52 9.58
N ARG A 180 14.18 4.74 9.83
CA ARG A 180 13.67 5.57 10.93
C ARG A 180 12.21 5.99 10.74
N ASP A 181 11.75 6.05 9.50
CA ASP A 181 10.36 6.34 9.14
C ASP A 181 9.48 5.07 9.09
N HIS A 182 10.03 3.90 9.44
CA HIS A 182 9.37 2.58 9.38
C HIS A 182 8.81 2.23 7.98
N VAL A 183 9.43 2.76 6.94
CA VAL A 183 9.13 2.39 5.56
C VAL A 183 9.89 1.13 5.15
N VAL A 184 11.08 0.96 5.71
CA VAL A 184 11.97 -0.19 5.51
C VAL A 184 12.35 -0.73 6.89
N SER A 185 12.34 -2.04 7.12
CA SER A 185 12.84 -2.64 8.35
C SER A 185 14.37 -2.67 8.39
N VAL A 186 14.95 -2.92 9.57
CA VAL A 186 16.41 -3.10 9.69
C VAL A 186 16.86 -4.33 8.87
N GLU A 187 16.05 -5.39 8.88
CA GLU A 187 16.28 -6.57 8.08
C GLU A 187 16.24 -6.26 6.58
N ALA A 188 15.19 -5.59 6.10
CA ALA A 188 15.07 -5.23 4.68
C ALA A 188 16.16 -4.24 4.23
N ALA A 189 16.64 -3.36 5.11
CA ALA A 189 17.78 -2.50 4.80
C ALA A 189 19.02 -3.33 4.41
N ALA A 190 19.27 -4.43 5.11
CA ALA A 190 20.39 -5.31 4.83
C ALA A 190 20.13 -6.20 3.62
N THR A 191 18.96 -6.85 3.52
CA THR A 191 18.67 -7.81 2.44
C THR A 191 18.48 -7.12 1.09
N ASP A 192 17.74 -6.01 1.07
CA ASP A 192 17.27 -5.43 -0.19
C ASP A 192 18.21 -4.36 -0.69
N TYR A 193 18.91 -3.63 0.20
CA TYR A 193 19.77 -2.51 -0.16
C TYR A 193 21.25 -2.72 0.20
N GLY A 194 21.59 -3.83 0.87
CA GLY A 194 22.93 -4.10 1.36
C GLY A 194 23.42 -3.10 2.42
N VAL A 195 22.50 -2.46 3.16
CA VAL A 195 22.82 -1.44 4.17
C VAL A 195 22.63 -2.00 5.57
N VAL A 196 23.69 -1.97 6.37
CA VAL A 196 23.66 -2.46 7.75
C VAL A 196 23.39 -1.28 8.69
N ILE A 197 22.33 -1.37 9.48
CA ILE A 197 21.98 -0.38 10.51
C ILE A 197 22.58 -0.85 11.84
N THR A 198 23.24 0.07 12.56
CA THR A 198 23.79 -0.23 13.89
C THR A 198 22.67 -0.55 14.88
N ASP A 199 22.94 -1.36 15.91
CA ASP A 199 21.97 -1.79 16.93
C ASP A 199 21.12 -0.68 17.57
N ASN A 200 21.64 0.55 17.63
CA ASN A 200 20.90 1.70 18.17
C ASN A 200 19.82 2.24 17.22
N GLY A 201 19.72 1.76 15.97
CA GLY A 201 18.76 2.17 14.95
C GLY A 201 18.96 3.59 14.38
N ARG A 202 20.09 4.24 14.66
CA ARG A 202 20.31 5.68 14.40
C ARG A 202 21.48 5.98 13.47
N SER A 203 22.26 4.99 13.10
CA SER A 203 23.43 5.13 12.23
C SER A 203 23.58 3.94 11.30
N VAL A 204 24.26 4.16 10.18
CA VAL A 204 24.71 3.11 9.27
C VAL A 204 26.07 2.60 9.73
N ASP A 205 26.24 1.28 9.79
CA ASP A 205 27.56 0.66 9.87
C ASP A 205 28.17 0.65 8.47
N LEU A 206 29.04 1.61 8.19
CA LEU A 206 29.64 1.78 6.87
C LEU A 206 30.55 0.61 6.49
N ALA A 207 31.32 0.07 7.44
CA ALA A 207 32.24 -1.02 7.16
C ALA A 207 31.47 -2.31 6.84
N ALA A 208 30.42 -2.61 7.61
CA ALA A 208 29.56 -3.76 7.34
C ALA A 208 28.75 -3.58 6.04
N THR A 209 28.29 -2.37 5.74
CA THR A 209 27.60 -2.02 4.48
C THR A 209 28.51 -2.23 3.27
N GLU A 210 29.75 -1.73 3.30
CA GLU A 210 30.73 -1.93 2.23
C GLU A 210 31.06 -3.42 2.02
N ALA A 211 31.24 -4.16 3.11
CA ALA A 211 31.50 -5.60 3.06
C ALA A 211 30.32 -6.39 2.48
N LEU A 212 29.09 -6.02 2.82
CA LEU A 212 27.87 -6.66 2.33
C LEU A 212 27.64 -6.39 0.84
N ARG A 213 27.81 -5.12 0.41
CA ARG A 213 27.68 -4.76 -1.00
C ARG A 213 28.78 -5.32 -1.89
N GLY A 214 29.99 -5.54 -1.36
CA GLY A 214 31.10 -6.15 -2.10
C GLY A 214 30.96 -7.65 -2.36
N GLN A 215 29.96 -8.31 -1.77
CA GLN A 215 29.66 -9.74 -1.96
C GLN A 215 28.52 -10.00 -2.96
N ALA A 216 27.79 -8.96 -3.36
CA ALA A 216 26.68 -9.00 -4.30
C ALA A 216 27.16 -8.81 -5.74
#